data_AF-A0A9X8DPX9-F1
#
_entry.id   AF-A0A9X8DPX9-F1
#
_cell.length_a   1.000
_cell.length_b   1.000
_cell.length_c   1.000
_cell.angle_alpha   90.00
_cell.angle_beta   90.00
_cell.angle_gamma   90.00
#
_symmetry.space_group_name_H-M   'P 1'
#
loop_
_entity.id
_entity.type
_entity.pdbx_description
1 polymer ?
#
loop_
_entity_poly.entity_id
_entity_poly.type
_entity_poly.pdbx_seq_one_letter_code
_entity_poly.pdbx_strand_id
1 'polypeptide(L)' 'IPDIRYNLNAVSDANALLDFRFDVMGIKKLGYLLGLSVVVISAQRYRASRDEAMCILLGRLAFPTRFHT' A
#
# COMPACT_ATOMS: atom_id res chain seq x y z
N ILE A 1 -17.32 5.71 -12.96
CA ILE A 1 -16.75 5.38 -11.63
C ILE A 1 -15.50 6.23 -11.49
N PRO A 2 -15.35 7.07 -10.46
CA PRO A 2 -14.20 7.96 -10.37
C PRO A 2 -12.90 7.16 -10.19
N ASP A 3 -11.83 7.56 -10.88
CA ASP A 3 -10.47 6.98 -10.80
C ASP A 3 -9.79 7.44 -9.49
N ILE A 4 -10.44 7.18 -8.35
CA ILE A 4 -9.90 7.51 -7.03
C ILE A 4 -8.82 6.47 -6.74
N ARG A 5 -7.56 6.89 -6.84
CA ARG A 5 -6.41 6.06 -6.50
C ARG A 5 -5.98 6.32 -5.07
N TYR A 6 -5.57 5.26 -4.38
CA TYR A 6 -5.02 5.39 -3.04
C TYR A 6 -3.76 6.25 -3.05
N ASN A 7 -3.74 7.33 -2.27
CA ASN A 7 -2.59 8.23 -2.16
C ASN A 7 -1.88 8.02 -0.83
N LEU A 8 -0.82 7.21 -0.84
CA LEU A 8 0.00 6.95 0.34
C LEU A 8 0.63 8.23 0.93
N ASN A 9 0.86 9.27 0.13
CA ASN A 9 1.43 10.53 0.63
C ASN A 9 0.48 11.34 1.52
N ALA A 10 -0.82 11.03 1.48
CA ALA A 10 -1.81 11.67 2.35
C ALA A 10 -1.93 10.95 3.72
N VAL A 11 -1.23 9.84 3.91
CA VAL A 11 -1.24 9.05 5.14
C VAL A 11 -0.13 9.54 6.05
N SER A 12 -0.41 9.71 7.35
CA SER A 12 0.61 10.02 8.35
C SER A 12 1.46 8.78 8.65
N ASP A 13 2.72 8.96 9.03
CA ASP A 13 3.57 7.83 9.42
C ASP A 13 2.99 7.04 10.60
N ALA A 14 2.31 7.71 11.53
CA ALA A 14 1.62 7.05 12.64
C ALA A 14 0.52 6.08 12.14
N ASN A 15 -0.30 6.53 11.19
CA ASN A 15 -1.34 5.67 10.61
C ASN A 15 -0.72 4.55 9.77
N ALA A 16 0.32 4.85 8.98
CA ALA A 16 1.01 3.84 8.19
C ALA A 16 1.63 2.73 9.08
N LEU A 17 2.23 3.10 10.21
CA LEU A 17 2.77 2.14 11.18
C LEU A 17 1.67 1.28 11.83
N LEU A 18 0.52 1.88 12.11
CA LEU A 18 -0.64 1.15 12.65
C LEU A 18 -1.19 0.13 11.65
N ASP A 19 -1.29 0.52 10.39
CA ASP A 19 -1.97 -0.24 9.33
C ASP A 19 -1.06 -1.30 8.70
N PHE A 20 0.19 -0.91 8.43
CA PHE A 20 1.09 -1.66 7.56
C PHE A 20 2.36 -2.12 8.27
N ARG A 21 2.60 -1.69 9.51
CA ARG A 21 3.85 -1.93 10.28
C ARG A 21 5.11 -1.30 9.68
N PHE A 22 4.93 -0.43 8.70
CA PHE A 22 5.97 0.35 8.06
C PHE A 22 5.50 1.81 7.99
N ASP A 23 6.42 2.74 8.15
CA ASP A 23 6.20 4.15 7.85
C ASP A 23 6.04 4.35 6.32
N VAL A 24 5.61 5.54 5.90
CA VAL A 24 5.35 5.83 4.48
C VAL A 24 6.58 5.58 3.63
N MET A 25 7.76 5.98 4.13
CA MET A 25 9.02 5.77 3.41
C MET A 25 9.44 4.30 3.36
N GLY A 26 9.23 3.54 4.43
CA GLY A 26 9.48 2.11 4.49
C GLY A 26 8.66 1.35 3.45
N ILE A 27 7.38 1.68 3.30
CA ILE A 27 6.49 1.05 2.30
C ILE A 27 7.01 1.27 0.87
N LYS A 28 7.36 2.52 0.52
CA LYS A 28 7.90 2.87 -0.81
C LYS A 28 9.22 2.16 -1.08
N LYS A 29 10.13 2.18 -0.10
CA LYS A 29 11.44 1.53 -0.21
C LYS A 29 11.28 0.02 -0.38
N LEU A 30 10.37 -0.60 0.35
CA LEU A 30 10.08 -2.03 0.24
C LEU A 30 9.56 -2.39 -1.15
N GLY A 31 8.63 -1.60 -1.70
CA GLY A 31 8.14 -1.80 -3.08
C GLY A 31 9.26 -1.72 -4.13
N TYR A 32 10.22 -0.80 -3.95
CA TYR A 32 11.40 -0.71 -4.81
C TYR A 32 12.32 -1.93 -4.67
N LEU A 33 12.63 -2.34 -3.43
CA LEU A 33 13.52 -3.47 -3.15
C LEU A 33 12.96 -4.81 -3.64
N LEU A 34 11.64 -4.99 -3.61
CA LEU A 34 10.95 -6.16 -4.15
C LEU A 34 10.82 -6.13 -5.69
N GLY A 35 11.30 -5.08 -6.35
CA GLY A 35 11.29 -4.97 -7.81
C GLY A 35 9.91 -4.75 -8.41
N LEU A 36 8.94 -4.21 -7.65
CA LEU A 36 7.63 -3.90 -8.21
C LEU A 36 7.74 -2.77 -9.24
N SER A 37 7.07 -2.93 -10.37
CA SER A 37 6.89 -1.86 -11.36
C SER A 37 6.20 -0.65 -10.72
N VAL A 38 6.40 0.55 -11.29
CA VAL A 38 5.68 1.78 -10.91
C VAL A 38 4.16 1.57 -10.99
N VAL A 39 3.73 0.73 -11.94
CA VAL A 39 2.34 0.37 -12.17
C VAL A 39 2.22 -1.14 -12.10
N VAL A 40 1.32 -1.62 -11.25
CA VAL A 40 0.98 -3.04 -11.12
C VAL A 40 -0.38 -3.28 -11.73
N ILE A 41 -0.48 -4.27 -12.63
CA ILE A 41 -1.74 -4.69 -13.22
C ILE A 41 -2.07 -6.08 -12.65
N SER A 42 -3.18 -6.19 -11.93
CA SER A 42 -3.63 -7.45 -11.36
C SER A 42 -4.18 -8.38 -12.46
N ALA A 43 -4.35 -9.67 -12.14
CA ALA A 43 -5.00 -10.63 -13.03
C ALA A 43 -6.43 -10.20 -13.43
N GLN A 44 -7.13 -9.48 -12.53
CA GLN A 44 -8.46 -8.92 -12.77
C GLN A 44 -8.42 -7.59 -13.55
N ARG A 45 -7.26 -7.23 -14.12
CA ARG A 45 -7.03 -5.99 -14.87
C ARG A 45 -7.20 -4.71 -14.03
N TYR A 46 -7.12 -4.81 -12.69
CA TYR A 46 -7.04 -3.63 -11.84
C TYR A 46 -5.65 -3.02 -11.97
N ARG A 47 -5.58 -1.72 -12.22
CA ARG A 47 -4.32 -0.98 -12.35
C ARG A 47 -4.09 -0.19 -11.06
N ALA A 48 -3.05 -0.57 -10.32
CA ALA A 48 -2.64 0.09 -9.08
C ALA A 48 -1.29 0.78 -9.26
N SER A 49 -1.04 1.83 -8.49
CA SER A 49 0.34 2.30 -8.29
C SER A 49 1.14 1.28 -7.48
N ARG A 50 2.47 1.34 -7.54
CA ARG A 50 3.34 0.53 -6.68
C ARG A 50 2.98 0.67 -5.21
N ASP A 51 2.81 1.91 -4.76
CA ASP A 51 2.55 2.26 -3.36
C ASP A 51 1.21 1.66 -2.91
N GLU A 52 0.17 1.79 -3.74
CA GLU A 52 -1.14 1.18 -3.50
C GLU A 52 -1.08 -0.35 -3.47
N ALA A 53 -0.37 -0.96 -4.42
CA ALA A 53 -0.20 -2.41 -4.45
C ALA A 53 0.52 -2.92 -3.19
N MET A 54 1.53 -2.19 -2.71
CA MET A 54 2.21 -2.48 -1.46
C MET A 54 1.28 -2.35 -0.25
N CYS A 55 0.45 -1.31 -0.19
CA CYS A 55 -0.52 -1.14 0.90
C CYS A 55 -1.56 -2.27 0.91
N ILE A 56 -2.02 -2.73 -0.26
CA ILE A 56 -2.93 -3.89 -0.36
C ILE A 56 -2.24 -5.16 0.14
N LEU A 57 -0.99 -5.40 -0.28
CA LEU A 57 -0.22 -6.56 0.14
C LEU A 57 0.01 -6.55 1.65
N LEU A 58 0.51 -5.43 2.18
CA LEU A 58 0.79 -5.27 3.61
C LEU A 58 -0.49 -5.34 4.45
N GLY A 59 -1.60 -4.74 4.01
CA GLY A 59 -2.88 -4.85 4.70
C GLY A 59 -3.43 -6.28 4.77
N ARG A 60 -3.06 -7.15 3.82
CA ARG A 60 -3.41 -8.58 3.85
C ARG A 60 -2.46 -9.42 4.71
N LEU A 61 -1.22 -8.97 4.89
CA LEU A 61 -0.19 -9.70 5.65
C LEU A 61 -0.05 -9.19 7.09
N ALA A 62 -0.50 -7.97 7.39
CA ALA A 62 -0.42 -7.38 8.71
C ALA A 62 -1.32 -8.16 9.68
N PHE A 63 -0.70 -8.76 10.70
CA PHE A 63 -1.40 -9.43 11.78
C PHE A 63 -1.01 -8.86 13.15
N PRO A 64 -1.95 -8.73 14.11
CA PRO A 64 -3.40 -8.82 13.91
C PRO A 64 -3.92 -7.65 13.06
N THR A 65 -4.86 -7.93 12.16
CA THR A 65 -5.58 -6.90 11.40
C THR A 65 -6.38 -6.04 12.36
N ARG A 66 -6.06 -4.75 12.43
CA ARG A 66 -6.86 -3.79 13.19
C ARG A 66 -7.98 -3.28 12.29
N PHE A 67 -9.21 -3.64 12.60
CA PHE A 67 -10.36 -2.96 12.03
C PHE A 67 -10.43 -1.58 12.68
N HIS A 68 -10.25 -0.52 11.90
CA HIS A 68 -10.48 0.83 12.39
C HIS A 68 -11.98 1.03 12.61
N THR A 69 -12.35 1.45 13.82
CA THR A 69 -13.71 1.84 14.20
C THR A 69 -13.99 3.28 13.77
#